data_AF-A0AAU7LJL8-F1
#
_entry.id   AF-A0AAU7LJL8-F1
#
_cell.length_a   1.000
_cell.length_b   1.000
_cell.length_c   1.000
_cell.angle_alpha   90.00
_cell.angle_beta   90.00
_cell.angle_gamma   90.00
#
_symmetry.space_group_name_H-M   'P 1'
#
loop_
_entity.id
_entity.type
_entity.pdbx_description
1 polymer ?
#
loop_
_entity_poly.entity_id
_entity_poly.type
_entity_poly.pdbx_seq_one_letter_code
_entity_poly.pdbx_strand_id
1 'polypeptide(L)'
;MVRGKIQMKKIENTTNRQVTFSKRRSGLMKKAYELSVLCDAEVAVVIFSQKGRLYEFSSIHDMNGTIERYDKHVKKGQNSKSEVQQCMEVRKLPSLNRTTYR
;
A
#
# COMPACT_ATOMS: atom_id res chain seq x y z
N MET A 1 -13.19 -15.23 18.42
CA MET A 1 -14.01 -14.01 18.25
C MET A 1 -14.12 -13.68 16.76
N VAL A 2 -15.34 -13.66 16.21
CA VAL A 2 -15.57 -13.27 14.82
C VAL A 2 -15.35 -11.76 14.68
N ARG A 3 -14.64 -11.33 13.64
CA ARG A 3 -14.35 -9.92 13.39
C ARG A 3 -15.58 -9.24 12.78
N GLY A 4 -16.13 -8.23 13.46
CA GLY A 4 -17.23 -7.43 12.91
C GLY A 4 -16.80 -6.58 11.71
N LYS A 5 -17.74 -6.30 10.80
CA LYS A 5 -17.54 -5.37 9.68
C LYS A 5 -17.29 -3.96 10.20
N ILE A 6 -16.31 -3.25 9.64
CA ILE A 6 -15.99 -1.85 9.97
C ILE A 6 -16.14 -0.95 8.76
N GLN A 7 -16.58 0.29 8.96
CA GLN A 7 -16.65 1.30 7.90
C GLN A 7 -15.24 1.74 7.50
N MET A 8 -15.02 2.02 6.21
CA MET A 8 -13.75 2.52 5.69
C MET A 8 -13.62 4.03 5.90
N LYS A 9 -13.38 4.40 7.15
CA LYS A 9 -13.10 5.77 7.59
C LYS A 9 -11.98 5.75 8.64
N LYS A 10 -11.47 6.93 9.01
CA LYS A 10 -10.50 7.05 10.10
C LYS A 10 -11.09 6.47 11.39
N ILE A 11 -10.32 5.65 12.10
CA ILE A 11 -10.71 5.12 13.40
C ILE A 11 -10.43 6.21 14.44
N GLU A 12 -11.46 6.75 15.07
CA GLU A 12 -11.31 7.87 16.00
C GLU A 12 -10.63 7.44 17.31
N ASN A 13 -11.06 6.31 17.90
CA ASN A 13 -10.46 5.78 19.11
C ASN A 13 -8.97 5.43 18.86
N THR A 14 -8.08 6.07 19.60
CA THR A 14 -6.62 6.02 19.44
C THR A 14 -6.06 4.61 19.68
N THR A 15 -6.52 3.92 20.73
CA THR A 15 -6.11 2.55 21.06
C THR A 15 -6.53 1.58 19.97
N ASN A 16 -7.79 1.64 19.53
CA ASN A 16 -8.30 0.79 18.45
C ASN A 16 -7.57 1.07 17.13
N ARG A 17 -7.24 2.33 16.86
CA ARG A 17 -6.47 2.73 15.68
C ARG A 17 -5.07 2.16 15.73
N GLN A 18 -4.38 2.20 16.87
CA GLN A 18 -3.04 1.64 17.04
C GLN A 18 -3.03 0.11 16.84
N VAL A 19 -3.96 -0.60 17.48
CA VAL A 19 -4.10 -2.06 17.32
C VAL A 19 -4.42 -2.42 15.88
N THR A 20 -5.34 -1.69 15.24
CA THR A 20 -5.73 -1.92 13.85
C THR A 20 -4.58 -1.62 12.90
N PHE A 21 -3.83 -0.54 13.12
CA PHE A 21 -2.63 -0.21 12.36
C PHE A 21 -1.61 -1.35 12.44
N SER A 22 -1.27 -1.84 13.64
CA SER A 22 -0.34 -2.95 13.80
C SER A 22 -0.79 -4.20 13.04
N LYS A 23 -2.07 -4.59 13.17
CA LYS A 23 -2.60 -5.78 12.48
C LYS A 23 -2.65 -5.61 10.96
N ARG A 24 -3.15 -4.47 10.46
CA ARG A 24 -3.25 -4.20 9.01
C ARG A 24 -1.88 -4.03 8.37
N ARG A 25 -0.95 -3.34 9.02
CA ARG A 25 0.44 -3.20 8.57
C ARG A 25 1.09 -4.56 8.40
N SER A 26 1.02 -5.43 9.42
CA SER A 26 1.57 -6.79 9.31
C SER A 26 0.89 -7.60 8.20
N GLY A 27 -0.44 -7.49 8.04
CA GLY A 27 -1.17 -8.15 6.96
C GLY A 27 -0.75 -7.66 5.57
N LEU A 28 -0.53 -6.34 5.41
CA LEU A 28 -0.06 -5.74 4.17
C LEU A 28 1.34 -6.24 3.80
N MET A 29 2.28 -6.26 4.76
CA MET A 29 3.63 -6.77 4.50
C MET A 29 3.61 -8.25 4.09
N LYS A 30 2.76 -9.07 4.72
CA LYS A 30 2.59 -10.48 4.31
C LYS A 30 2.07 -10.61 2.88
N LYS A 31 1.08 -9.80 2.50
CA LYS A 31 0.55 -9.82 1.13
C LYS A 31 1.55 -9.31 0.09
N ALA A 32 2.34 -8.30 0.43
CA ALA A 32 3.43 -7.82 -0.42
C ALA A 32 4.50 -8.90 -0.64
N TYR A 33 4.88 -9.62 0.42
CA TYR A 33 5.79 -10.75 0.34
C TYR A 33 5.23 -11.92 -0.49
N GLU A 34 3.98 -12.30 -0.26
CA GLU A 34 3.30 -13.33 -1.06
C GLU A 34 3.34 -12.97 -2.56
N LEU A 35 3.01 -11.72 -2.89
CA LEU A 35 3.02 -11.25 -4.28
C LEU A 35 4.43 -11.29 -4.89
N SER A 36 5.45 -10.84 -4.15
CA SER A 36 6.82 -10.84 -4.67
C SER A 36 7.32 -12.25 -4.96
N VAL A 37 6.98 -13.23 -4.10
CA VAL A 37 7.41 -14.63 -4.28
C VAL A 37 6.60 -15.32 -5.37
N LEU A 38 5.27 -15.17 -5.37
CA LEU A 38 4.40 -15.90 -6.31
C LEU A 38 4.53 -15.45 -7.75
N CYS A 39 4.86 -14.17 -7.96
CA CYS A 39 4.87 -13.56 -9.29
C CYS A 39 6.24 -13.06 -9.72
N ASP A 40 7.31 -13.34 -8.96
CA ASP A 40 8.67 -12.82 -9.17
C ASP A 40 8.68 -11.29 -9.40
N ALA A 41 7.88 -10.59 -8.60
CA ALA A 41 7.67 -9.16 -8.73
C ALA A 41 8.51 -8.41 -7.68
N GLU A 42 9.15 -7.32 -8.08
CA GLU A 42 9.77 -6.39 -7.14
C GLU A 42 8.68 -5.55 -6.46
N VAL A 43 8.59 -5.67 -5.14
CA VAL A 43 7.57 -4.99 -4.33
C VAL A 43 8.24 -4.28 -3.17
N ALA A 44 7.98 -2.98 -3.06
CA ALA A 44 8.35 -2.16 -1.90
C ALA A 44 7.12 -1.51 -1.27
N VAL A 45 7.11 -1.42 0.06
CA VAL A 45 6.05 -0.81 0.86
C VAL A 45 6.69 0.14 1.86
N VAL A 46 6.28 1.40 1.84
CA VAL A 46 6.73 2.46 2.76
C VAL A 46 5.53 3.00 3.52
N ILE A 47 5.59 3.01 4.86
CA ILE A 47 4.50 3.45 5.73
C ILE A 47 5.04 4.37 6.82
N PHE A 48 4.52 5.59 6.89
CA PHE A 48 4.71 6.49 8.01
C PHE A 48 3.51 6.43 8.96
N SER A 49 3.75 6.11 10.22
CA SER A 49 2.71 6.19 11.24
C SER A 49 2.36 7.65 11.58
N GLN A 50 1.24 7.85 12.28
CA GLN A 50 0.84 9.18 12.78
C GLN A 50 1.91 9.82 13.69
N LYS A 51 2.80 9.01 14.30
CA LYS A 51 3.91 9.48 15.14
C LYS A 51 5.21 9.69 14.35
N GLY A 52 5.17 9.64 13.02
CA GLY A 52 6.34 9.79 12.16
C GLY A 52 7.25 8.55 12.07
N ARG A 53 6.94 7.45 12.79
CA ARG A 53 7.74 6.22 12.70
C ARG A 53 7.60 5.60 11.31
N LEU A 54 8.75 5.34 10.67
CA LEU A 54 8.88 4.61 9.43
C LEU A 54 8.72 3.10 9.67
N TYR A 55 7.94 2.46 8.81
CA TYR A 55 7.85 1.02 8.65
C TYR A 55 7.97 0.71 7.18
N GLU A 56 8.91 -0.15 6.83
CA GLU A 56 9.18 -0.48 5.44
C GLU A 56 9.35 -1.98 5.23
N PHE A 57 9.11 -2.39 3.98
CA PHE A 57 9.37 -3.72 3.47
C PHE A 57 9.82 -3.57 2.02
N SER A 58 10.84 -4.34 1.64
CA SER A 58 11.28 -4.47 0.26
C SER A 58 11.52 -5.95 -0.01
N SER A 59 11.05 -6.44 -1.15
CA SER A 59 11.29 -7.82 -1.58
C SER A 59 12.78 -8.06 -1.89
N ILE A 60 13.49 -6.99 -2.23
CA ILE A 60 14.95 -6.97 -2.38
C ILE A 60 15.57 -6.37 -1.11
N HIS A 61 16.74 -6.86 -0.72
CA HIS A 61 17.45 -6.36 0.47
C HIS A 61 17.75 -4.85 0.48
N ASP A 62 17.60 -4.16 -0.65
CA ASP A 62 17.86 -2.74 -0.79
C ASP A 62 16.61 -1.95 -1.22
N MET A 63 16.06 -1.17 -0.29
CA MET A 63 14.97 -0.23 -0.54
C MET A 63 15.42 0.90 -1.48
N ASN A 64 16.67 1.37 -1.37
CA ASN A 64 17.16 2.49 -2.16
C ASN A 64 17.19 2.14 -3.64
N GLY A 65 17.64 0.94 -4.00
CA GLY A 65 17.60 0.44 -5.37
C GLY A 65 16.18 0.41 -5.97
N THR A 66 15.16 0.09 -5.17
CA THR A 66 13.76 0.11 -5.62
C THR A 66 13.28 1.54 -5.87
N ILE A 67 13.60 2.48 -4.96
CA ILE A 67 13.29 3.90 -5.09
C ILE A 67 14.01 4.51 -6.31
N GLU A 68 15.29 4.21 -6.50
CA GLU A 68 16.06 4.68 -7.66
C GLU A 68 15.47 4.18 -8.99
N ARG A 69 15.03 2.92 -9.04
CA ARG A 69 14.38 2.37 -10.22
C ARG A 69 13.08 3.08 -10.52
N TYR A 70 12.28 3.37 -9.49
CA TYR A 70 11.06 4.16 -9.62
C TYR A 70 11.37 5.57 -10.16
N ASP A 71 12.35 6.27 -9.59
CA ASP A 71 12.75 7.61 -10.02
C ASP A 71 13.22 7.62 -11.48
N LYS A 72 14.00 6.62 -11.90
CA LYS A 72 14.42 6.45 -13.31
C LYS A 72 13.21 6.25 -14.21
N HIS A 73 12.23 5.46 -13.80
CA HIS A 73 11.02 5.19 -14.57
C HIS A 73 10.12 6.43 -14.69
N VAL A 74 9.91 7.17 -13.60
CA VAL A 74 9.14 8.42 -13.60
C VAL A 74 9.79 9.48 -14.49
N LYS A 75 11.11 9.66 -14.40
CA LYS A 75 11.86 10.60 -15.25
C LYS A 75 11.76 10.23 -16.73
N LYS A 76 11.80 8.94 -17.06
CA LYS A 76 11.63 8.44 -18.44
C LYS A 76 10.22 8.72 -18.97
N GLY A 77 9.18 8.52 -18.13
CA GLY A 77 7.78 8.76 -18.50
C GLY A 77 7.39 10.23 -18.67
N GLN A 78 8.15 11.18 -18.11
CA GLN A 78 7.90 12.61 -18.32
C GLN A 78 8.28 13.09 -19.73
N ASN A 79 9.14 12.35 -20.45
CA ASN A 79 9.47 12.61 -21.86
C ASN A 79 8.44 12.01 -22.84
N SER A 80 7.51 11.18 -22.35
CA SER A 80 6.47 10.51 -23.15
C SER A 80 5.12 10.58 -22.42
N LYS A 81 4.50 11.76 -22.39
CA LYS A 81 3.21 12.03 -21.72
C LYS A 81 2.02 11.33 -22.41
N SER A 82 1.97 10.00 -22.44
CA SER A 82 0.77 9.26 -22.89
C SER A 82 0.34 8.07 -22.03
N GLU A 83 1.20 7.44 -21.22
CA GLU A 83 0.84 6.19 -20.52
C GLU A 83 0.54 6.33 -19.01
N VAL A 84 0.94 7.44 -18.38
CA VAL A 84 0.77 7.63 -16.91
C VAL A 84 -0.70 7.88 -16.50
N GLN A 85 -1.60 8.08 -17.46
CA GLN A 85 -3.03 8.28 -17.20
C GLN A 85 -3.70 7.00 -16.65
N GLN A 86 -3.16 5.80 -16.92
CA GLN A 86 -3.85 4.54 -16.64
C GLN A 86 -3.76 4.06 -15.17
N CYS A 87 -2.75 4.48 -14.40
CA CYS A 87 -2.59 4.06 -12.99
C CYS A 87 -3.23 5.00 -11.96
N MET A 88 -3.55 6.24 -12.33
CA MET A 88 -4.21 7.21 -11.43
C MET A 88 -5.74 7.03 -11.37
N GLU A 89 -6.31 6.18 -12.21
CA GLU A 89 -7.76 5.96 -12.29
C GLU A 89 -8.34 5.16 -11.10
N VAL A 90 -7.50 4.66 -10.20
CA VAL A 90 -7.94 4.12 -8.89
C VAL A 90 -8.50 5.22 -7.97
N ARG A 91 -8.21 6.50 -8.24
CA ARG A 91 -8.74 7.64 -7.45
C ARG A 91 -10.16 8.07 -7.85
N LYS A 92 -10.74 7.53 -8.92
CA LYS A 92 -12.15 7.78 -9.31
C LYS A 92 -13.04 6.57 -9.01
N LEU A 93 -12.95 5.98 -7.83
CA LEU A 93 -14.06 5.16 -7.34
C LEU A 93 -15.15 6.11 -6.80
N PRO A 94 -16.28 6.31 -7.50
CA PRO A 94 -17.46 6.87 -6.86
C PRO A 94 -17.80 5.97 -5.67
N SER A 95 -18.25 6.59 -4.58
CA SER A 95 -18.71 5.94 -3.35
C SER A 95 -19.50 4.66 -3.63
N LEU A 96 -18.82 3.50 -3.60
CA LEU A 96 -19.47 2.22 -3.79
C LEU A 96 -20.08 1.81 -2.46
N ASN A 97 -21.29 2.33 -2.22
CA ASN A 97 -22.26 1.60 -1.43
C ASN A 97 -22.57 0.30 -2.16
N ARG A 98 -21.87 -0.80 -1.84
CA ARG A 98 -22.41 -2.17 -1.77
C ARG A 98 -21.33 -3.19 -1.36
N THR A 99 -21.58 -3.76 -0.19
CA THR A 99 -21.58 -5.21 0.09
C THR A 99 -20.31 -6.05 -0.12
N THR A 100 -19.90 -6.69 0.99
CA THR A 100 -19.17 -7.97 1.11
C THR A 100 -17.81 -8.13 0.42
N TYR A 101 -16.74 -8.09 1.23
CA TYR A 101 -15.55 -8.91 1.00
C TYR A 101 -15.50 -9.97 2.10
N ARG A 102 -15.44 -11.23 1.68
CA ARG A 102 -15.29 -12.44 2.50
C ARG A 102 -13.92 -12.47 3.17
#